data_AF-A0A840DPW6-F1
#
_entry.id   AF-A0A840DPW6-F1
#
_cell.length_a   1.000
_cell.length_b   1.000
_cell.length_c   1.000
_cell.angle_alpha   90.00
_cell.angle_beta   90.00
_cell.angle_gamma   90.00
#
_symmetry.space_group_name_H-M   'P 1'
#
loop_
_entity.id
_entity.type
_entity.pdbx_description
1 polymer ?
#
loop_
_entity_poly.entity_id
_entity_poly.type
_entity_poly.pdbx_seq_one_letter_code
_entity_poly.pdbx_strand_id
1 'polypeptide(L)'
;MSQRMRWVLVLGWCIVIYCFSEFSVFTGANTERLLRHLLAYWPFGSQGDGGASPLNFLVRKSAHLSAFGILAVLVFQALLPRRWAYIGAWVFAAVYAATDEWHQSFEPGRTAAVTDVAIDACGALIALCIVFSVRRVQRFKRNEYSA
;
A
#
# COMPACT_ATOMS: atom_id res chain seq x y z
N MET A 1 2.02 23.01 7.70
CA MET A 1 0.76 22.29 7.40
C MET A 1 -0.04 22.16 8.67
N SER A 2 -1.29 22.61 8.68
CA SER A 2 -2.16 22.53 9.86
C SER A 2 -2.48 21.07 10.20
N GLN A 3 -2.76 20.79 11.47
CA GLN A 3 -3.09 19.44 11.92
C GLN A 3 -4.33 18.88 11.22
N ARG A 4 -5.30 19.75 10.92
CA ARG A 4 -6.52 19.38 10.17
C ARG A 4 -6.19 18.90 8.76
N MET A 5 -5.31 19.60 8.05
CA MET A 5 -4.92 19.23 6.68
C MET A 5 -4.25 17.84 6.63
N ARG A 6 -3.45 17.48 7.64
CA ARG A 6 -2.83 16.14 7.71
C ARG A 6 -3.86 15.02 7.78
N TRP A 7 -4.90 15.19 8.60
CA TRP A 7 -5.98 14.20 8.70
C TRP A 7 -6.87 14.17 7.46
N VAL A 8 -7.07 15.31 6.79
CA VAL A 8 -7.77 15.34 5.48
C VAL A 8 -7.01 14.52 4.45
N LEU A 9 -5.68 14.60 4.39
CA LEU A 9 -4.88 13.77 3.48
C LEU A 9 -4.98 12.27 3.81
N VAL A 10 -4.97 11.91 5.10
CA VAL A 10 -5.17 10.52 5.54
C VAL A 10 -6.53 10.01 5.08
N LEU A 11 -7.60 10.76 5.36
CA LEU A 11 -8.96 10.39 4.97
C LEU A 11 -9.11 10.31 3.44
N GLY A 12 -8.56 11.26 2.71
CA GLY A 12 -8.55 11.23 1.25
C GLY A 12 -7.83 10.00 0.70
N TRP A 13 -6.71 9.61 1.31
CA TRP A 13 -5.98 8.41 0.90
C TRP A 13 -6.70 7.11 1.26
N CYS A 14 -7.38 7.05 2.41
CA CYS A 14 -8.29 5.94 2.74
C CYS A 14 -9.38 5.78 1.68
N ILE A 15 -10.01 6.88 1.24
CA ILE A 15 -11.01 6.84 0.16
C ILE A 15 -10.38 6.31 -1.14
N VAL A 16 -9.17 6.76 -1.50
CA VAL A 16 -8.46 6.23 -2.67
C VAL A 16 -8.25 4.71 -2.57
N ILE A 17 -7.77 4.21 -1.42
CA ILE A 17 -7.59 2.77 -1.20
C ILE A 17 -8.93 2.04 -1.32
N TYR A 18 -9.97 2.53 -0.65
CA TYR A 18 -11.30 1.93 -0.67
C TYR A 18 -11.86 1.84 -2.10
N CYS A 19 -11.84 2.96 -2.83
CA CYS A 19 -12.28 2.99 -4.22
C CYS A 19 -11.44 2.06 -5.09
N PHE A 20 -10.12 2.01 -4.92
CA PHE A 20 -9.25 1.13 -5.72
C PHE A 20 -9.43 -0.36 -5.39
N SER A 21 -9.80 -0.66 -4.15
CA SER A 21 -10.09 -1.99 -3.66
C SER A 21 -11.42 -2.52 -4.21
N GLU A 22 -12.44 -1.65 -4.28
CA GLU A 22 -13.76 -1.90 -4.88
C GLU A 22 -13.72 -1.92 -6.42
N PHE A 23 -12.94 -1.01 -7.02
CA PHE A 23 -12.57 -1.04 -8.43
C PHE A 23 -11.50 -2.11 -8.66
N SER A 24 -11.85 -3.37 -8.38
CA SER A 24 -11.27 -4.55 -9.03
C SER A 24 -11.54 -4.51 -10.55
N VAL A 25 -11.16 -3.41 -11.23
CA VAL A 25 -11.02 -3.24 -12.69
C VAL A 25 -10.04 -4.27 -13.26
N PHE A 26 -9.36 -4.99 -12.37
CA PHE A 26 -8.67 -6.22 -12.59
C PHE A 26 -9.41 -7.45 -12.00
N THR A 27 -10.73 -7.60 -12.23
CA THR A 27 -11.31 -8.95 -12.34
C THR A 27 -10.40 -9.66 -13.31
N GLY A 28 -9.81 -10.80 -12.92
CA GLY A 28 -8.65 -11.38 -13.63
C GLY A 28 -8.79 -11.43 -15.16
N ALA A 29 -10.02 -11.46 -15.68
CA ALA A 29 -10.36 -11.36 -17.10
C ALA A 29 -9.98 -10.03 -17.81
N ASN A 30 -10.22 -8.85 -17.22
CA ASN A 30 -9.99 -7.56 -17.90
C ASN A 30 -8.50 -7.14 -17.86
N THR A 31 -7.89 -7.40 -16.70
CA THR A 31 -6.44 -7.49 -16.49
C THR A 31 -5.75 -8.25 -17.61
N GLU A 32 -6.17 -9.49 -17.80
CA GLU A 32 -5.55 -10.43 -18.69
C GLU A 32 -5.74 -10.00 -20.13
N ARG A 33 -6.90 -9.46 -20.50
CA ARG A 33 -7.12 -8.88 -21.84
C ARG A 33 -6.21 -7.70 -22.15
N LEU A 34 -6.01 -6.78 -21.20
CA LEU A 34 -5.16 -5.61 -21.39
C LEU A 34 -3.67 -6.00 -21.41
N LEU A 35 -3.24 -6.87 -20.50
CA LEU A 35 -1.88 -7.39 -20.48
C LEU A 35 -1.58 -8.30 -21.67
N ARG A 36 -2.54 -9.07 -22.19
CA ARG A 36 -2.36 -9.81 -23.45
C ARG A 36 -2.13 -8.86 -24.63
N HIS A 37 -2.80 -7.70 -24.69
CA HIS A 37 -2.58 -6.71 -25.75
C HIS A 37 -1.23 -5.99 -25.62
N LEU A 38 -0.79 -5.71 -24.38
CA LEU A 38 0.48 -5.01 -24.14
C LEU A 38 1.71 -5.95 -24.16
N LEU A 39 1.55 -7.21 -23.73
CA LEU A 39 2.64 -8.20 -23.64
C LEU A 39 2.74 -9.13 -24.85
N ALA A 40 1.94 -8.95 -25.90
CA ALA A 40 2.07 -9.68 -27.17
C ALA A 40 3.46 -9.55 -27.82
N TYR A 41 4.24 -8.53 -27.42
CA TYR A 41 5.58 -8.27 -27.93
C TYR A 41 6.72 -8.78 -27.02
N TRP A 42 6.41 -9.40 -25.88
CA TRP A 42 7.43 -9.86 -24.94
C TRP A 42 7.57 -11.39 -24.96
N PRO A 43 8.78 -11.95 -25.19
CA PRO A 43 9.00 -13.38 -25.42
C PRO A 43 8.84 -14.26 -24.15
N PHE A 44 8.45 -13.67 -23.02
CA PHE A 44 8.15 -14.37 -21.76
C PHE A 44 6.65 -14.42 -21.43
N GLY A 45 5.78 -13.99 -22.36
CA GLY A 45 4.33 -14.14 -22.26
C GLY A 45 3.93 -15.61 -22.38
N SER A 46 4.09 -16.38 -21.30
CA SER A 46 3.63 -17.77 -21.21
C SER A 46 2.16 -17.85 -21.62
N GLN A 47 1.92 -18.54 -22.73
CA GLN A 47 0.67 -19.21 -23.02
C GLN A 47 0.48 -20.28 -21.93
N GLY A 48 -0.65 -20.26 -21.25
CA GLY A 48 -0.94 -21.18 -20.15
C GLY A 48 -2.19 -20.79 -19.38
N ASP A 49 -3.33 -21.15 -19.95
CA ASP A 49 -4.60 -21.54 -19.32
C ASP A 49 -4.95 -20.93 -17.94
N GLY A 50 -5.91 -20.00 -17.94
CA GLY A 50 -6.87 -19.80 -16.85
C GLY A 50 -6.38 -19.31 -15.48
N GLY A 51 -5.07 -19.18 -15.26
CA GLY A 51 -4.48 -18.66 -14.02
C GLY A 51 -3.96 -17.24 -14.18
N ALA A 52 -4.25 -16.36 -13.23
CA ALA A 52 -3.69 -15.00 -13.21
C ALA A 52 -2.15 -15.09 -13.32
N SER A 53 -1.58 -14.47 -14.36
CA SER A 53 -0.14 -14.55 -14.61
C SER A 53 0.68 -14.11 -13.37
N PRO A 54 1.85 -14.70 -13.10
CA PRO A 54 2.72 -14.30 -11.98
C PRO A 54 3.01 -12.80 -11.97
N LEU A 55 3.05 -12.17 -13.14
CA LEU A 55 3.21 -10.72 -13.30
C LEU A 55 2.01 -9.95 -12.74
N ASN A 56 0.77 -10.39 -12.99
CA ASN A 56 -0.43 -9.75 -12.47
C ASN A 56 -0.50 -9.83 -10.95
N PHE A 57 -0.11 -10.98 -10.41
CA PHE A 57 0.01 -11.17 -8.97
C PHE A 57 1.05 -10.21 -8.38
N LEU A 58 2.24 -10.11 -9.00
CA LEU A 58 3.31 -9.23 -8.54
C LEU A 58 2.94 -7.75 -8.59
N VAL A 59 2.33 -7.30 -9.69
CA VAL A 59 1.87 -5.91 -9.86
C VAL A 59 0.78 -5.56 -8.85
N ARG A 60 -0.17 -6.47 -8.61
CA ARG A 60 -1.22 -6.24 -7.61
C ARG A 60 -0.64 -6.14 -6.21
N LYS A 61 0.23 -7.09 -5.83
CA LYS A 61 0.91 -7.09 -4.52
C LYS A 61 1.74 -5.83 -4.31
N SER A 62 2.46 -5.35 -5.33
CA SER A 62 3.29 -4.15 -5.20
C SER A 62 2.45 -2.87 -5.10
N ALA A 63 1.30 -2.81 -5.77
CA ALA A 63 0.36 -1.69 -5.67
C ALA A 63 -0.22 -1.57 -4.26
N HIS A 64 -0.73 -2.67 -3.69
CA HIS A 64 -1.24 -2.69 -2.30
C HIS A 64 -0.13 -2.34 -1.30
N LEU A 65 1.04 -3.00 -1.41
CA LEU A 65 2.20 -2.71 -0.57
C LEU A 65 2.59 -1.22 -0.56
N SER A 66 2.55 -0.57 -1.74
CA SER A 66 2.84 0.85 -1.88
C SER A 66 1.73 1.74 -1.30
N ALA A 67 0.46 1.39 -1.52
CA ALA A 67 -0.69 2.16 -1.05
C ALA A 67 -0.75 2.19 0.49
N PHE A 68 -0.55 1.06 1.14
CA PHE A 68 -0.48 0.97 2.61
C PHE A 68 0.81 1.58 3.17
N GLY A 69 1.92 1.51 2.43
CA GLY A 69 3.14 2.26 2.72
C GLY A 69 2.91 3.77 2.79
N ILE A 70 2.24 4.34 1.78
CA ILE A 70 1.88 5.77 1.74
C ILE A 70 0.93 6.12 2.88
N LEU A 71 -0.08 5.28 3.15
CA LEU A 71 -1.01 5.48 4.27
C LEU A 71 -0.26 5.60 5.60
N ALA A 72 0.67 4.68 5.86
CA ALA A 72 1.48 4.68 7.08
C ALA A 72 2.30 5.97 7.23
N VAL A 73 2.89 6.48 6.14
CA VAL A 73 3.63 7.75 6.17
C VAL A 73 2.72 8.94 6.45
N LEU A 74 1.52 8.99 5.85
CA LEU A 74 0.55 10.07 6.08
C LEU A 74 0.06 10.08 7.53
N VAL A 75 -0.28 8.91 8.08
CA VAL A 75 -0.71 8.76 9.48
C VAL A 75 0.42 9.13 10.43
N PHE A 76 1.65 8.70 10.13
CA PHE A 76 2.82 9.07 10.90
C PHE A 76 2.98 10.59 10.99
N GLN A 77 2.85 11.30 9.86
CA GLN A 77 2.91 12.76 9.81
C GLN A 77 1.77 13.40 10.61
N ALA A 78 0.56 12.83 10.55
CA ALA A 78 -0.60 13.28 11.33
C ALA A 78 -0.43 13.07 12.84
N LEU A 79 0.31 12.03 13.26
CA LEU A 79 0.53 11.72 14.67
C LEU A 79 1.65 12.52 15.32
N LEU A 80 2.53 13.17 14.56
CA LEU A 80 3.60 14.00 15.14
C LEU A 80 3.03 15.18 15.94
N PRO A 81 3.65 15.53 17.09
CA PRO A 81 4.91 15.00 17.63
C PRO A 81 4.76 13.86 18.65
N ARG A 82 3.66 13.08 18.64
CA ARG A 82 3.42 12.03 19.65
C ARG A 82 4.56 11.00 19.70
N ARG A 83 4.94 10.58 20.92
CA ARG A 83 6.03 9.61 21.19
C ARG A 83 5.88 8.29 20.44
N TRP A 84 4.64 7.82 20.28
CA TRP A 84 4.32 6.54 19.63
C TRP A 84 3.88 6.70 18.17
N ALA A 85 4.28 7.77 17.48
CA ALA A 85 3.81 8.06 16.12
C ALA A 85 4.13 6.93 15.12
N TYR A 86 5.30 6.28 15.22
CA TYR A 86 5.66 5.16 14.35
C TYR A 86 4.77 3.94 14.59
N ILE A 87 4.62 3.53 15.86
CA ILE A 87 3.79 2.37 16.22
C ILE A 87 2.33 2.64 15.89
N GLY A 88 1.82 3.83 16.24
CA GLY A 88 0.43 4.20 15.96
C GLY A 88 0.13 4.25 14.46
N ALA A 89 1.08 4.70 13.63
CA ALA A 89 0.91 4.70 12.18
C ALA A 89 0.90 3.29 11.60
N TRP A 90 1.79 2.41 12.08
CA TRP A 90 1.83 1.02 11.65
C TRP A 90 0.57 0.26 12.06
N VAL A 91 0.12 0.39 13.32
CA VAL A 91 -1.11 -0.23 13.81
C VAL A 91 -2.32 0.27 13.03
N PHE A 92 -2.41 1.58 12.78
CA PHE A 92 -3.50 2.13 11.96
C PHE A 92 -3.52 1.52 10.55
N ALA A 93 -2.36 1.45 9.89
CA ALA A 93 -2.28 0.88 8.55
C ALA A 93 -2.64 -0.62 8.53
N ALA A 94 -2.20 -1.39 9.53
CA ALA A 94 -2.54 -2.81 9.65
C ALA A 94 -4.03 -3.04 9.94
N VAL A 95 -4.65 -2.22 10.80
CA VAL A 95 -6.10 -2.27 11.05
C VAL A 95 -6.86 -1.89 9.78
N TYR A 96 -6.41 -0.86 9.07
CA TYR A 96 -7.03 -0.46 7.81
C TYR A 96 -6.91 -1.55 6.73
N ALA A 97 -5.79 -2.25 6.67
CA ALA A 97 -5.62 -3.40 5.77
C ALA A 97 -6.57 -4.56 6.13
N ALA A 98 -6.78 -4.82 7.42
CA ALA A 98 -7.77 -5.81 7.85
C ALA A 98 -9.21 -5.39 7.47
N THR A 99 -9.55 -4.09 7.54
CA THR A 99 -10.86 -3.62 7.07
C THR A 99 -11.01 -3.70 5.56
N ASP A 100 -9.93 -3.50 4.81
CA ASP A 100 -9.91 -3.64 3.35
C ASP A 100 -10.14 -5.10 2.93
N GLU A 101 -9.43 -6.04 3.56
CA GLU A 101 -9.59 -7.48 3.31
C GLU A 101 -10.98 -8.00 3.71
N TRP A 102 -11.53 -7.48 4.82
CA TRP A 102 -12.92 -7.74 5.18
C TRP A 102 -13.85 -7.20 4.08
N HIS A 103 -13.71 -5.96 3.64
CA HIS A 103 -14.54 -5.41 2.58
C HIS A 103 -14.49 -6.27 1.30
N GLN A 104 -13.30 -6.70 0.89
CA GLN A 104 -13.08 -7.60 -0.24
C GLN A 104 -13.73 -8.98 -0.07
N SER A 105 -13.91 -9.47 1.16
CA SER A 105 -14.58 -10.76 1.43
C SER A 105 -16.05 -10.80 1.01
N PHE A 106 -16.66 -9.62 0.81
CA PHE A 106 -18.04 -9.51 0.29
C PHE A 106 -18.10 -9.62 -1.25
N GLU A 107 -16.96 -9.63 -1.94
CA GLU A 107 -16.90 -9.81 -3.39
C GLU A 107 -17.04 -11.31 -3.75
N PRO A 108 -18.01 -11.69 -4.60
CA PRO A 108 -18.20 -13.07 -5.01
C PRO A 108 -16.94 -13.67 -5.65
N GLY A 109 -16.45 -14.78 -5.09
CA GLY A 109 -15.28 -15.49 -5.63
C GLY A 109 -13.92 -15.04 -5.08
N ARG A 110 -13.89 -14.12 -4.11
CA ARG A 110 -12.67 -13.69 -3.43
C ARG A 110 -12.63 -14.26 -2.00
N THR A 111 -11.57 -15.02 -1.68
CA THR A 111 -11.34 -15.52 -0.32
C THR A 111 -10.43 -14.56 0.41
N ALA A 112 -10.91 -13.99 1.52
CA ALA A 112 -10.09 -13.16 2.39
C ALA A 112 -8.87 -13.97 2.89
N ALA A 113 -7.67 -13.43 2.69
CA ALA A 113 -6.43 -14.06 3.08
C ALA A 113 -5.71 -13.19 4.12
N VAL A 114 -5.45 -13.77 5.30
CA VAL A 114 -4.63 -13.14 6.35
C VAL A 114 -3.23 -12.78 5.83
N THR A 115 -2.76 -13.50 4.80
CA THR A 115 -1.49 -13.22 4.14
C THR A 115 -1.48 -11.89 3.40
N ASP A 116 -2.62 -11.39 2.91
CA ASP A 116 -2.71 -10.09 2.22
C ASP A 116 -2.58 -8.94 3.23
N VAL A 117 -3.31 -9.03 4.35
CA VAL A 117 -3.16 -8.10 5.50
C VAL A 117 -1.71 -8.05 6.00
N ALA A 118 -1.05 -9.22 6.09
CA ALA A 118 0.35 -9.30 6.53
C ALA A 118 1.32 -8.62 5.55
N ILE A 119 1.09 -8.77 4.24
CA ILE A 119 1.92 -8.14 3.21
C ILE A 119 1.76 -6.62 3.23
N ASP A 120 0.54 -6.13 3.42
CA ASP A 120 0.27 -4.70 3.51
C ASP A 120 0.83 -4.08 4.80
N ALA A 121 0.76 -4.80 5.92
CA ALA A 121 1.42 -4.43 7.16
C ALA A 121 2.96 -4.40 7.03
N CYS A 122 3.55 -5.32 6.26
CA CYS A 122 4.97 -5.30 5.92
C CYS A 122 5.32 -4.08 5.05
N GLY A 123 4.48 -3.72 4.06
CA GLY A 123 4.61 -2.51 3.27
C GLY A 123 4.64 -1.24 4.09
N ALA A 124 3.68 -1.12 5.02
CA ALA A 124 3.63 -0.04 6.00
C ALA A 124 4.91 0.03 6.84
N LEU A 125 5.41 -1.11 7.32
CA LEU A 125 6.64 -1.17 8.12
C LEU A 125 7.87 -0.72 7.32
N ILE A 126 8.03 -1.20 6.08
CA ILE A 126 9.13 -0.81 5.18
C ILE A 126 9.14 0.70 4.96
N ALA A 127 7.98 1.29 4.65
CA ALA A 127 7.86 2.74 4.42
C ALA A 127 8.25 3.54 5.67
N LEU A 128 7.82 3.10 6.87
CA LEU A 128 8.18 3.75 8.13
C LEU A 128 9.67 3.62 8.47
N CYS A 129 10.29 2.48 8.18
CA CYS A 129 11.73 2.28 8.32
C CYS A 129 12.54 3.22 7.41
N ILE A 130 12.08 3.42 6.17
CA ILE A 130 12.69 4.38 5.25
C ILE A 130 12.58 5.81 5.83
N VAL A 131 11.39 6.21 6.30
CA VAL A 131 11.19 7.52 6.91
C VAL A 131 12.08 7.74 8.13
N PHE A 132 12.23 6.72 8.98
CA PHE A 132 13.12 6.76 10.15
C PHE A 132 14.57 7.00 9.73
N SER A 133 15.07 6.23 8.76
CA SER A 133 16.45 6.33 8.25
C SER A 133 16.72 7.70 7.63
N VAL A 134 15.82 8.20 6.78
CA VAL A 134 15.94 9.53 6.16
C VAL A 134 15.99 10.62 7.22
N ARG A 135 15.11 10.57 8.23
CA ARG A 135 15.09 11.56 9.31
C ARG A 135 16.32 11.52 10.19
N ARG A 136 16.88 10.33 10.42
CA ARG A 136 18.13 10.15 11.14
C ARG A 136 19.28 10.84 10.40
N VAL A 137 19.43 10.57 9.10
CA VAL A 137 20.47 11.18 8.25
C VAL A 137 20.32 12.70 8.21
N GLN A 138 19.10 13.22 8.06
CA GLN A 138 18.84 14.67 8.06
C GLN A 138 19.20 15.35 9.38
N ARG A 139 18.97 14.68 10.52
CA ARG A 139 19.37 15.20 11.84
C ARG A 139 20.88 15.25 12.00
N PHE A 140 21.60 14.24 11.53
CA PHE A 140 23.07 14.23 11.54
C PHE A 140 23.65 15.41 10.75
N LYS A 141 23.23 15.58 9.49
CA LYS A 141 23.69 16.70 8.65
C LYS A 141 23.41 18.06 9.28
N ARG A 142 22.22 18.26 9.86
CA ARG A 142 21.87 19.54 10.50
C ARG A 142 22.77 19.89 11.69
N ASN A 143 23.21 18.88 12.46
CA ASN A 143 24.08 19.10 13.60
C ASN A 143 25.50 19.48 13.17
N GLU A 144 26.00 18.96 12.04
CA GLU A 144 27.30 19.34 11.48
C GLU A 144 27.34 20.81 11.00
N TYR A 145 26.25 21.34 10.45
CA TYR A 145 26.18 22.75 10.01
C TYR A 145 25.89 23.75 11.14
N SER A 146 25.56 23.28 12.34
CA SER A 146 25.25 24.13 13.51
C SER A 146 26.37 24.16 14.55
N ALA A 147 27.48 23.45 14.30
CA ALA A 147 28.69 23.41 15.12
C ALA A 147 29.77 24.29 14.50
#